data_AF-A0A8W8NHP7-F1
#
_entry.id   AF-A0A8W8NHP7-F1
#
_cell.length_a   1.000
_cell.length_b   1.000
_cell.length_c   1.000
_cell.angle_alpha   90.00
_cell.angle_beta   90.00
_cell.angle_gamma   90.00
#
_symmetry.space_group_name_H-M   'P 1'
#
loop_
_entity.id
_entity.type
_entity.pdbx_description
1 polymer ?
#
loop_
_entity_poly.entity_id
_entity_poly.type
_entity_poly.pdbx_seq_one_letter_code
_entity_poly.pdbx_strand_id
1 'polypeptide(L)'
;MQKILFLSLVYICQALAVCPQGFIEHEGSCYHVIRIQATWAEGRMYCHAYGSKFVGIETQKENTFLVNYLKSIDKQTVKINSFHLDQFHSARFWIGGNDIAQTGTYIWEGTQLPLNAGYTNYYQGSPDNGGDDLEEHCMEMSDRYNYEWNDNECKSKFYPICEMSGEDAEIIG
;
A
#
# COMPACT_ATOMS: atom_id res chain seq x y z
N MET A 1 33.81 -44.82 -23.31
CA MET A 1 33.93 -43.41 -22.88
C MET A 1 32.53 -42.87 -22.65
N GLN A 2 32.05 -42.90 -21.41
CA GLN A 2 30.70 -42.42 -21.06
C GLN A 2 30.87 -41.11 -20.29
N LYS A 3 30.47 -40.01 -20.93
CA LYS A 3 30.50 -38.68 -20.31
C LYS A 3 29.29 -38.58 -19.37
N ILE A 4 29.55 -38.54 -18.07
CA ILE A 4 28.54 -38.27 -17.05
C ILE A 4 28.34 -36.76 -17.02
N LEU A 5 27.15 -36.30 -17.42
CA LEU A 5 26.69 -34.93 -17.27
C LEU A 5 26.15 -34.77 -15.84
N PHE A 6 26.84 -33.98 -15.01
CA PHE A 6 26.31 -33.53 -13.73
C PHE A 6 25.30 -32.40 -13.99
N LEU A 7 24.01 -32.74 -14.04
CA LEU A 7 22.93 -31.77 -13.89
C LEU A 7 22.79 -31.48 -12.39
N SER A 8 23.43 -30.43 -11.91
CA SER A 8 23.16 -29.90 -10.58
C SER A 8 21.76 -29.30 -10.56
N LEU A 9 20.80 -30.05 -10.02
CA LEU A 9 19.50 -29.52 -9.61
C LEU A 9 19.76 -28.58 -8.42
N VAL A 10 19.98 -27.30 -8.71
CA VAL A 10 19.91 -26.25 -7.70
C VAL A 10 18.43 -26.14 -7.32
N TYR A 11 18.02 -26.91 -6.31
CA TYR A 11 16.76 -26.68 -5.64
C TYR A 11 16.88 -25.35 -4.89
N ILE A 12 16.40 -24.29 -5.51
CA ILE A 12 16.17 -23.02 -4.81
C ILE A 12 15.11 -23.35 -3.75
N CYS A 13 15.54 -23.45 -2.50
CA CYS A 13 14.62 -23.40 -1.37
C CYS A 13 14.09 -21.98 -1.34
N GLN A 14 12.95 -21.74 -2.01
CA GLN A 14 12.23 -20.49 -1.81
C GLN A 14 11.76 -20.54 -0.36
N ALA A 15 12.46 -19.81 0.52
CA ALA A 15 11.93 -19.49 1.82
C ALA A 15 10.58 -18.80 1.56
N LEU A 16 9.51 -19.36 2.12
CA LEU A 16 8.24 -18.64 2.15
C LEU A 16 8.49 -17.43 3.04
N ALA A 17 8.29 -16.22 2.50
CA ALA A 17 8.45 -15.00 3.27
C ALA A 17 7.64 -15.10 4.57
N VAL A 18 8.33 -15.13 5.71
CA VAL A 18 7.68 -15.14 7.02
C VAL A 18 7.51 -13.69 7.44
N CYS A 19 6.29 -13.18 7.37
CA CYS A 19 6.02 -11.80 7.74
C CYS A 19 6.00 -11.62 9.27
N PRO A 20 6.46 -10.45 9.78
CA PRO A 20 6.39 -10.15 11.21
C PRO A 20 4.95 -10.12 11.72
N GLN A 21 4.76 -10.25 13.02
CA GLN A 21 3.42 -10.21 13.61
C GLN A 21 2.68 -8.93 13.23
N GLY A 22 1.45 -9.09 12.73
CA GLY A 22 0.60 -7.98 12.28
C GLY A 22 0.68 -7.71 10.78
N PHE A 23 1.70 -8.20 10.09
CA PHE A 23 1.80 -8.17 8.64
C PHE A 23 1.09 -9.39 8.02
N ILE A 24 0.56 -9.20 6.81
CA ILE A 24 0.00 -10.27 5.98
C ILE A 24 0.89 -10.47 4.75
N GLU A 25 1.21 -11.73 4.45
CA GLU A 25 2.02 -12.11 3.29
C GLU A 25 1.20 -12.09 2.00
N HIS A 26 1.82 -11.59 0.92
CA HIS A 26 1.36 -11.80 -0.44
C HIS A 26 2.53 -11.68 -1.43
N GLU A 27 2.79 -12.75 -2.17
CA GLU A 27 3.78 -12.81 -3.25
C GLU A 27 5.20 -12.41 -2.85
N GLY A 28 5.61 -12.74 -1.63
CA GLY A 28 6.93 -12.40 -1.13
C GLY A 28 7.07 -10.96 -0.66
N SER A 29 5.96 -10.23 -0.50
CA SER A 29 5.89 -8.97 0.25
C SER A 29 5.01 -9.13 1.49
N CYS A 30 5.23 -8.29 2.48
CA CYS A 30 4.49 -8.24 3.73
C CYS A 30 3.80 -6.88 3.86
N TYR A 31 2.50 -6.89 4.15
CA TYR A 31 1.67 -5.68 4.20
C TYR A 31 1.07 -5.47 5.60
N HIS A 32 1.02 -4.22 6.07
CA HIS A 32 0.45 -3.90 7.37
C HIS A 32 -0.36 -2.60 7.33
N VAL A 33 -1.59 -2.65 7.85
CA VAL A 33 -2.40 -1.44 8.06
C VAL A 33 -2.19 -0.91 9.47
N ILE A 34 -1.63 0.30 9.55
CA ILE A 34 -1.48 1.03 10.80
C ILE A 34 -2.86 1.48 11.26
N ARG A 35 -3.31 0.98 12.42
CA ARG A 35 -4.65 1.26 12.99
C ARG A 35 -4.75 2.61 13.72
N ILE A 36 -3.93 3.57 13.33
CA ILE A 36 -3.91 4.95 13.84
C ILE A 36 -4.04 5.86 12.64
N GLN A 37 -5.06 6.72 12.64
CA GLN A 37 -5.22 7.72 11.59
C GLN A 37 -4.10 8.77 11.66
N ALA A 38 -3.50 9.07 10.52
CA ALA A 38 -2.31 9.87 10.41
C ALA A 38 -2.38 10.73 9.15
N THR A 39 -1.72 11.88 9.16
CA THR A 39 -1.37 12.58 7.91
C THR A 39 -0.51 11.68 7.03
N TRP A 40 -0.42 11.97 5.73
CA TRP A 40 0.41 11.16 4.84
C TRP A 40 1.89 11.14 5.30
N ALA A 41 2.42 12.30 5.73
CA ALA A 41 3.78 12.41 6.26
C ALA A 41 3.98 11.62 7.57
N GLU A 42 3.02 11.63 8.49
CA GLU A 42 3.07 10.80 9.69
C GLU A 42 2.96 9.30 9.35
N GLY A 43 2.15 8.94 8.35
CA GLY A 43 2.04 7.57 7.84
C GLY A 43 3.36 7.02 7.34
N ARG A 44 4.11 7.83 6.60
CA ARG A 44 5.48 7.53 6.16
C ARG A 44 6.37 7.19 7.36
N MET A 45 6.31 8.02 8.40
CA MET A 45 7.09 7.81 9.62
C MET A 45 6.70 6.50 10.33
N TYR A 46 5.40 6.17 10.39
CA TYR A 46 4.95 4.90 10.96
C TYR A 46 5.51 3.71 10.20
N CYS A 47 5.42 3.70 8.86
CA CYS A 47 5.97 2.60 8.07
C CYS A 47 7.47 2.43 8.31
N HIS A 48 8.24 3.52 8.30
CA HIS A 48 9.68 3.46 8.60
C HIS A 48 9.98 2.95 10.01
N ALA A 49 9.16 3.28 11.01
CA ALA A 49 9.34 2.78 12.37
C ALA A 49 9.17 1.26 12.48
N TYR A 50 8.41 0.63 11.56
CA TYR A 50 8.28 -0.82 11.43
C TYR A 50 9.35 -1.46 10.51
N GLY A 51 10.37 -0.71 10.09
CA GLY A 51 11.36 -1.22 9.12
C GLY A 51 10.77 -1.43 7.72
N SER A 52 9.66 -0.75 7.42
CA SER A 52 8.91 -0.86 6.17
C SER A 52 8.83 0.50 5.45
N LYS A 53 8.18 0.54 4.31
CA LYS A 53 7.90 1.75 3.52
C LYS A 53 6.39 1.85 3.27
N PHE A 54 5.91 2.97 2.75
CA PHE A 54 4.55 3.00 2.23
C PHE A 54 4.39 1.98 1.09
N VAL A 55 3.22 1.36 1.00
CA VAL A 55 2.91 0.43 -0.09
C VAL A 55 2.96 1.13 -1.44
N GLY A 56 3.64 0.50 -2.41
CA GLY A 56 3.65 0.91 -3.81
C GLY A 56 2.94 -0.13 -4.66
N ILE A 57 1.80 0.21 -5.25
CA ILE A 57 0.95 -0.77 -5.93
C ILE A 57 1.32 -0.87 -7.41
N GLU A 58 2.19 -1.82 -7.75
CA GLU A 58 2.83 -1.88 -9.06
C GLU A 58 2.16 -2.87 -10.02
N THR A 59 1.30 -3.75 -9.51
CA THR A 59 0.60 -4.75 -10.33
C THR A 59 -0.90 -4.84 -10.04
N GLN A 60 -1.67 -5.32 -11.03
CA GLN A 60 -3.10 -5.60 -10.85
C GLN A 60 -3.36 -6.64 -9.77
N LYS A 61 -2.47 -7.64 -9.65
CA LYS A 61 -2.61 -8.74 -8.70
C LYS A 61 -2.47 -8.24 -7.26
N GLU A 62 -1.45 -7.43 -7.02
CA GLU A 62 -1.23 -6.74 -5.75
C GLU A 62 -2.42 -5.83 -5.39
N ASN A 63 -2.89 -5.00 -6.32
CA ASN A 63 -4.05 -4.14 -6.09
C ASN A 63 -5.29 -4.97 -5.71
N THR A 64 -5.55 -6.05 -6.43
CA THR A 64 -6.68 -6.95 -6.15
C THR A 64 -6.56 -7.59 -4.77
N PHE A 65 -5.35 -8.00 -4.37
CA PHE A 65 -5.08 -8.50 -3.04
C PHE A 65 -5.38 -7.43 -1.97
N LEU A 66 -4.84 -6.23 -2.10
CA LEU A 66 -5.06 -5.13 -1.16
C LEU A 66 -6.54 -4.79 -1.04
N VAL A 67 -7.27 -4.65 -2.15
CA VAL A 67 -8.73 -4.39 -2.13
C VAL A 67 -9.47 -5.47 -1.34
N ASN A 68 -9.16 -6.75 -1.57
CA ASN A 68 -9.82 -7.85 -0.86
C ASN A 68 -9.43 -7.88 0.63
N TYR A 69 -8.17 -7.63 0.94
CA TYR A 69 -7.67 -7.55 2.30
C TYR A 69 -8.34 -6.41 3.06
N LEU A 70 -8.37 -5.20 2.49
CA LEU A 70 -9.04 -4.02 3.06
C LEU A 70 -10.52 -4.29 3.29
N LYS A 71 -11.26 -4.83 2.31
CA LYS A 71 -12.67 -5.24 2.49
C LYS A 71 -12.87 -6.25 3.62
N SER A 72 -11.90 -7.12 3.88
CA SER A 72 -11.97 -8.12 4.96
C SER A 72 -11.77 -7.52 6.35
N ILE A 73 -10.93 -6.48 6.48
CA ILE A 73 -10.64 -5.82 7.75
C ILE A 73 -11.53 -4.59 8.00
N ASP A 74 -12.08 -3.98 6.97
CA ASP A 74 -12.97 -2.81 7.00
C ASP A 74 -14.14 -2.99 7.98
N LYS A 75 -14.77 -4.18 7.95
CA LYS A 75 -15.82 -4.58 8.91
C LYS A 75 -15.38 -4.56 10.38
N GLN A 76 -14.07 -4.59 10.64
CA GLN A 76 -13.45 -4.48 11.97
C GLN A 76 -12.99 -3.04 12.25
N THR A 77 -12.42 -2.36 11.26
CA THR A 77 -11.89 -0.98 11.38
C THR A 77 -13.00 0.06 11.58
N VAL A 78 -14.19 -0.14 10.98
CA VAL A 78 -15.34 0.77 11.18
C VAL A 78 -15.97 0.59 12.56
N LYS A 79 -15.98 -0.62 13.13
CA LYS A 79 -16.59 -0.88 14.45
C LYS A 79 -15.92 -0.15 15.61
N ILE A 80 -14.63 0.15 15.52
CA ILE A 80 -13.87 0.78 16.61
C ILE A 80 -14.15 2.28 16.77
N ASN A 81 -14.66 2.97 15.74
CA ASN A 81 -15.08 4.37 15.82
C ASN A 81 -16.61 4.58 15.70
N SER A 82 -17.39 3.48 15.58
CA SER A 82 -18.85 3.51 15.39
C SER A 82 -19.64 3.78 16.68
N PHE A 83 -19.32 4.84 17.42
CA PHE A 83 -20.32 5.44 18.32
C PHE A 83 -21.24 6.43 17.57
N HIS A 84 -20.91 6.79 16.33
CA HIS A 84 -21.76 7.59 15.46
C HIS A 84 -21.99 6.85 14.12
N LEU A 85 -23.24 6.43 13.92
CA LEU A 85 -23.77 5.82 12.69
C LEU A 85 -24.16 6.94 11.71
N ASP A 86 -23.19 7.64 11.13
CA ASP A 86 -23.44 8.63 10.08
C ASP A 86 -22.76 8.24 8.77
N GLN A 87 -23.39 8.64 7.66
CA GLN A 87 -23.04 8.32 6.28
C GLN A 87 -21.69 8.89 5.80
N PHE A 88 -20.80 9.24 6.73
CA PHE A 88 -19.54 9.93 6.51
C PHE A 88 -18.30 9.14 6.99
N HIS A 89 -18.49 7.99 7.64
CA HIS A 89 -17.37 7.13 8.06
C HIS A 89 -17.00 6.12 6.97
N SER A 90 -16.36 6.63 5.92
CA SER A 90 -15.68 5.82 4.92
C SER A 90 -14.35 5.28 5.48
N ALA A 91 -14.07 3.99 5.29
CA ALA A 91 -12.74 3.45 5.55
C ALA A 91 -11.77 3.94 4.47
N ARG A 92 -10.81 4.77 4.90
CA ARG A 92 -9.84 5.48 4.06
C ARG A 92 -8.43 5.10 4.45
N PHE A 93 -7.59 4.83 3.47
CA PHE A 93 -6.26 4.28 3.67
C PHE A 93 -5.23 5.00 2.81
N TRP A 94 -4.14 5.48 3.42
CA TRP A 94 -3.03 6.08 2.67
C TRP A 94 -2.19 5.01 1.98
N ILE A 95 -1.85 5.27 0.71
CA ILE A 95 -0.86 4.51 -0.06
C ILE A 95 0.31 5.43 -0.45
N GLY A 96 1.41 4.88 -0.96
CA GLY A 96 2.64 5.64 -1.19
C GLY A 96 2.62 6.61 -2.38
N GLY A 97 1.55 6.61 -3.17
CA GLY A 97 1.44 7.44 -4.36
C GLY A 97 1.40 8.93 -4.00
N ASN A 98 2.21 9.74 -4.65
CA ASN A 98 2.23 11.19 -4.44
C ASN A 98 2.89 11.94 -5.61
N ASP A 99 2.61 13.22 -5.76
CA ASP A 99 3.28 14.13 -6.70
C ASP A 99 3.80 15.42 -6.00
N ILE A 100 4.02 15.33 -4.68
CA ILE A 100 4.48 16.44 -3.81
C ILE A 100 5.73 17.15 -4.36
N ALA A 101 6.66 16.39 -4.94
CA ALA A 101 7.91 16.93 -5.46
C ALA A 101 7.72 17.71 -6.78
N GLN A 102 6.75 17.29 -7.60
CA GLN A 102 6.45 17.89 -8.89
C GLN A 102 5.01 17.54 -9.29
N THR A 103 4.11 18.51 -9.17
CA THR A 103 2.69 18.35 -9.52
C THR A 103 2.51 17.75 -10.92
N GLY A 104 1.63 16.76 -11.03
CA GLY A 104 1.38 16.01 -12.26
C GLY A 104 2.38 14.88 -12.55
N THR A 105 3.40 14.69 -11.71
CA THR A 105 4.38 13.60 -11.82
C THR A 105 4.31 12.70 -10.60
N TYR A 106 3.40 11.73 -10.65
CA TYR A 106 3.17 10.80 -9.55
C TYR A 106 4.25 9.72 -9.45
N ILE A 107 4.72 9.47 -8.23
CA ILE A 107 5.68 8.42 -7.87
C ILE A 107 5.17 7.60 -6.67
N TRP A 108 5.67 6.38 -6.53
CA TRP A 108 5.56 5.61 -5.29
C TRP A 108 6.66 6.04 -4.31
N GLU A 109 6.30 6.54 -3.12
CA GLU A 109 7.29 6.97 -2.11
C GLU A 109 8.26 5.86 -1.72
N GLY A 110 7.78 4.62 -1.59
CA GLY A 110 8.62 3.51 -1.16
C GLY A 110 9.66 3.06 -2.19
N THR A 111 9.30 3.02 -3.48
CA THR A 111 10.20 2.51 -4.55
C THR A 111 10.82 3.61 -5.40
N GLN A 112 10.31 4.85 -5.30
CA GLN A 112 10.66 5.98 -6.15
C GLN A 112 10.39 5.73 -7.65
N LEU A 113 9.58 4.72 -7.97
CA LEU A 113 9.17 4.42 -9.33
C LEU A 113 8.00 5.30 -9.76
N PRO A 114 7.91 5.67 -11.06
CA PRO A 114 6.74 6.36 -11.59
C PRO A 114 5.48 5.51 -11.40
N LEU A 115 4.41 6.14 -10.94
CA LEU A 115 3.14 5.44 -10.65
C LEU A 115 2.53 4.84 -11.94
N ASN A 116 2.76 5.46 -13.09
CA ASN A 116 2.29 5.01 -14.41
C ASN A 116 3.21 3.98 -15.10
N ALA A 117 4.22 3.42 -14.41
CA ALA A 117 5.21 2.54 -15.04
C ALA A 117 4.68 1.12 -15.38
N GLY A 118 3.52 0.70 -14.87
CA GLY A 118 3.00 -0.65 -15.13
C GLY A 118 1.51 -0.88 -14.91
N TYR A 119 0.91 -0.30 -13.87
CA TYR A 119 -0.50 -0.50 -13.54
C TYR A 119 -1.09 0.74 -12.87
N THR A 120 -2.36 1.04 -13.17
CA THR A 120 -3.11 2.11 -12.53
C THR A 120 -4.53 1.67 -12.19
N ASN A 121 -5.05 2.10 -11.04
CA ASN A 121 -6.42 1.83 -10.59
C ASN A 121 -7.11 3.10 -10.06
N TYR A 122 -6.91 4.23 -10.75
CA TYR A 122 -7.54 5.50 -10.37
C TYR A 122 -9.06 5.40 -10.39
N TYR A 123 -9.69 6.04 -9.41
CA TYR A 123 -11.12 6.31 -9.43
C TYR A 123 -11.46 7.17 -10.65
N GLN A 124 -12.64 6.99 -11.22
CA GLN A 124 -13.03 7.74 -12.42
C GLN A 124 -13.00 9.26 -12.15
N GLY A 125 -12.09 9.95 -12.84
CA GLY A 125 -11.87 11.39 -12.69
C GLY A 125 -10.53 11.74 -12.05
N SER A 126 -9.92 10.79 -11.32
CA SER A 126 -8.69 11.00 -10.56
C SER A 126 -7.42 10.58 -11.35
N PRO A 127 -6.23 11.12 -11.01
CA PRO A 127 -6.04 12.23 -10.08
C PRO A 127 -6.62 13.52 -10.67
N ASP A 128 -7.50 14.20 -9.91
CA ASP A 128 -8.18 15.42 -10.36
C ASP A 128 -7.54 16.69 -9.77
N ASN A 129 -6.60 16.52 -8.83
CA ASN A 129 -5.89 17.54 -8.11
C ASN A 129 -6.83 18.61 -7.54
N GLY A 130 -8.04 18.22 -7.09
CA GLY A 130 -9.00 19.06 -6.38
C GLY A 130 -9.54 20.30 -7.13
N GLY A 131 -9.17 20.52 -8.40
CA GLY A 131 -9.30 21.82 -9.06
C GLY A 131 -8.29 22.87 -8.54
N ASP A 132 -8.10 23.96 -9.29
CA ASP A 132 -7.01 24.95 -9.19
C ASP A 132 -6.66 25.54 -7.79
N ASP A 133 -7.44 25.27 -6.74
CA ASP A 133 -7.30 25.86 -5.40
C ASP A 133 -7.13 24.83 -4.24
N LEU A 134 -7.16 23.51 -4.51
CA LEU A 134 -6.97 22.45 -3.50
C LEU A 134 -5.88 21.46 -3.94
N GLU A 135 -4.66 21.64 -3.43
CA GLU A 135 -3.50 20.77 -3.72
C GLU A 135 -3.65 19.38 -3.07
N GLU A 136 -4.29 18.45 -3.77
CA GLU A 136 -4.40 17.03 -3.39
C GLU A 136 -3.21 16.23 -3.93
N HIS A 137 -2.10 16.17 -3.16
CA HIS A 137 -0.85 15.55 -3.63
C HIS A 137 -0.59 14.12 -3.13
N CYS A 138 -1.50 13.53 -2.35
CA CYS A 138 -1.29 12.27 -1.65
C CYS A 138 -2.37 11.25 -1.96
N MET A 139 -2.00 10.03 -2.33
CA MET A 139 -2.93 9.02 -2.83
C MET A 139 -3.52 8.16 -1.71
N GLU A 140 -4.82 7.91 -1.76
CA GLU A 140 -5.57 7.02 -0.88
C GLU A 140 -6.34 5.92 -1.63
N MET A 141 -6.75 4.90 -0.87
CA MET A 141 -7.81 3.96 -1.24
C MET A 141 -8.99 4.15 -0.28
N SER A 142 -10.22 4.19 -0.79
CA SER A 142 -11.42 4.46 0.03
C SER A 142 -12.59 3.58 -0.35
N ASP A 143 -13.36 3.11 0.63
CA ASP A 143 -14.58 2.33 0.40
C ASP A 143 -15.61 3.07 -0.48
N ARG A 144 -15.65 4.40 -0.41
CA ARG A 144 -16.50 5.30 -1.20
C ARG A 144 -16.26 5.13 -2.69
N TYR A 145 -15.01 4.84 -3.05
CA TYR A 145 -14.55 4.67 -4.42
C TYR A 145 -14.31 3.20 -4.75
N ASN A 146 -14.95 2.27 -4.02
CA ASN A 146 -14.72 0.83 -4.17
C ASN A 146 -13.23 0.45 -4.08
N TYR A 147 -12.47 1.20 -3.27
CA TYR A 147 -11.03 1.08 -3.07
C TYR A 147 -10.18 1.38 -4.32
N GLU A 148 -10.73 2.10 -5.29
CA GLU A 148 -9.96 2.74 -6.36
C GLU A 148 -9.15 3.92 -5.79
N TRP A 149 -8.09 4.28 -6.50
CA TRP A 149 -7.12 5.27 -6.02
C TRP A 149 -7.63 6.69 -6.23
N ASN A 150 -7.57 7.52 -5.20
CA ASN A 150 -7.94 8.92 -5.25
C ASN A 150 -6.82 9.75 -4.62
N ASP A 151 -6.44 10.85 -5.24
CA ASP A 151 -5.61 11.87 -4.60
C ASP A 151 -6.42 12.59 -3.50
N ASN A 152 -5.75 13.03 -2.44
CA ASN A 152 -6.37 13.78 -1.36
C ASN A 152 -5.40 14.76 -0.70
N GLU A 153 -5.93 15.72 0.05
CA GLU A 153 -5.11 16.64 0.86
C GLU A 153 -4.22 15.84 1.83
N CYS A 154 -2.90 15.98 1.69
CA CYS A 154 -1.91 15.23 2.48
C CYS A 154 -2.04 15.40 4.01
N LYS A 155 -2.72 16.47 4.46
CA LYS A 155 -2.98 16.78 5.87
C LYS A 155 -4.22 16.08 6.43
N SER A 156 -5.04 15.46 5.58
CA SER A 156 -6.13 14.58 6.01
C SER A 156 -5.59 13.39 6.80
N LYS A 157 -6.42 12.83 7.69
CA LYS A 157 -6.01 11.73 8.58
C LYS A 157 -6.67 10.41 8.20
N PHE A 158 -5.90 9.52 7.57
CA PHE A 158 -6.33 8.19 7.14
C PHE A 158 -5.40 7.11 7.68
N TYR A 159 -5.74 5.83 7.50
CA TYR A 159 -4.94 4.70 7.99
C TYR A 159 -3.80 4.36 7.02
N PRO A 160 -2.52 4.49 7.40
CA PRO A 160 -1.39 4.13 6.52
C PRO A 160 -1.33 2.64 6.19
N ILE A 161 -1.01 2.31 4.93
CA ILE A 161 -0.66 0.94 4.52
C ILE A 161 0.84 0.87 4.26
N CYS A 162 1.51 0.00 5.00
CA CYS A 162 2.94 -0.23 4.90
C CYS A 162 3.23 -1.54 4.16
N GLU A 163 4.38 -1.59 3.51
CA GLU A 163 4.90 -2.73 2.77
C GLU A 163 6.38 -2.94 3.10
N MET A 164 6.81 -4.19 3.26
CA MET A 164 8.22 -4.58 3.29
C MET A 164 8.42 -5.80 2.38
N SER A 165 9.61 -5.96 1.82
CA SER A 165 9.94 -7.18 1.08
C SER A 165 10.03 -8.37 2.05
N GLY A 166 9.77 -9.57 1.56
CA GLY A 166 9.95 -10.80 2.32
C GLY A 166 11.40 -11.03 2.74
N GLU A 167 12.37 -10.55 1.94
CA GLU A 167 13.79 -10.59 2.29
C GLU A 167 14.10 -9.68 3.50
N ASP A 168 13.53 -8.48 3.54
CA ASP A 168 13.69 -7.56 4.68
C ASP A 168 12.98 -8.10 5.93
N ALA A 169 11.84 -8.76 5.77
CA ALA A 169 11.08 -9.38 6.87
C ALA A 169 11.89 -10.48 7.59
N GLU A 170 12.66 -11.29 6.86
CA GLU A 170 13.47 -12.38 7.41
C GLU A 170 14.63 -11.91 8.30
N ILE A 171 15.09 -10.66 8.13
CA ILE A 171 16.21 -10.09 8.91
C ILE A 171 15.75 -9.58 10.29
N ILE A 172 14.47 -9.25 10.42
CA ILE A 172 13.89 -8.63 11.63
C ILE A 172 13.18 -9.67 12.52
N GLY A 173 12.97 -10.89 11.99
CA GLY A 173 12.30 -12.03 12.66
C GLY A 173 13.18 -12.87 13.56
#